data_AF-A0A3M2JQV6-F1
#
_entry.id   AF-A0A3M2JQV6-F1
#
_cell.length_a   1.000
_cell.length_b   1.000
_cell.length_c   1.000
_cell.angle_alpha   90.00
_cell.angle_beta   90.00
_cell.angle_gamma   90.00
#
_symmetry.space_group_name_H-M   'P 1'
#
loop_
_entity.id
_entity.type
_entity.pdbx_description
1 polymer ?
#
loop_
_entity_poly.entity_id
_entity_poly.type
_entity_poly.pdbx_seq_one_letter_code
_entity_poly.pdbx_strand_id
1 'polypeptide(L)'
;SRPAGRPGAPRRRRRWSGVVTALVVAVAVAVPSGIAWRESQRAAEAQARADRLTTALAQPGAQVVSADVTSGGSAVAVISADSALVTASGVTNPQDGQVYQLWVMRDGVPLPDATQPTSDGTLEISTAAYRTGDALALTVEPEGGSEAPTSEPVVVLAPA
;
A
#
# COMPACT_ATOMS: atom_id res chain seq x y z
N SER A 1 -20.85 30.87 -93.74
CA SER A 1 -19.57 30.12 -93.75
C SER A 1 -19.59 29.04 -92.67
N ARG A 2 -19.54 27.76 -93.05
CA ARG A 2 -19.53 26.58 -92.16
C ARG A 2 -18.13 25.96 -92.21
N PRO A 3 -17.47 25.60 -91.09
CA PRO A 3 -16.32 24.71 -91.13
C PRO A 3 -16.74 23.22 -91.03
N ALA A 4 -15.93 22.41 -91.70
CA ALA A 4 -16.12 21.00 -92.03
C ALA A 4 -15.88 20.02 -90.87
N GLY A 5 -16.20 18.75 -91.15
CA GLY A 5 -16.30 17.64 -90.21
C GLY A 5 -15.00 17.00 -89.70
N ARG A 6 -15.25 16.20 -88.66
CA ARG A 6 -14.49 15.20 -87.86
C ARG A 6 -13.73 14.14 -88.72
N PRO A 7 -13.01 13.11 -88.18
CA PRO A 7 -12.86 12.66 -86.77
C PRO A 7 -11.44 12.17 -86.37
N GLY A 8 -11.23 11.93 -85.07
CA GLY A 8 -10.13 11.13 -84.55
C GLY A 8 -10.43 10.62 -83.15
N ALA A 9 -11.06 9.46 -83.05
CA ALA A 9 -11.12 8.63 -81.84
C ALA A 9 -10.72 7.20 -82.26
N PRO A 10 -10.41 6.25 -81.36
CA PRO A 10 -10.19 6.31 -79.91
C PRO A 10 -8.87 5.60 -79.49
N ARG A 11 -8.28 5.87 -78.32
CA ARG A 11 -7.49 4.85 -77.60
C ARG A 11 -7.63 4.99 -76.10
N ARG A 12 -8.64 4.30 -75.57
CA ARG A 12 -8.73 3.92 -74.17
C ARG A 12 -7.66 2.87 -73.88
N ARG A 13 -6.63 3.21 -73.10
CA ARG A 13 -5.80 2.21 -72.41
C ARG A 13 -5.85 2.48 -70.91
N ARG A 14 -6.70 1.66 -70.29
CA ARG A 14 -6.82 1.40 -68.86
C ARG A 14 -5.46 1.03 -68.28
N ARG A 15 -5.00 1.82 -67.31
CA ARG A 15 -4.02 1.50 -66.27
C ARG A 15 -4.62 2.13 -65.00
N TRP A 16 -5.27 1.41 -64.08
CA TRP A 16 -4.68 0.50 -63.08
C TRP A 16 -3.31 1.07 -62.69
N SER A 17 -3.16 1.79 -61.59
CA SER A 17 -3.61 1.40 -60.26
C SER A 17 -3.76 2.62 -59.35
N GLY A 18 -4.80 2.60 -58.53
CA GLY A 18 -4.91 3.50 -57.40
C GLY A 18 -3.72 3.30 -56.46
N VAL A 19 -3.14 4.41 -56.03
CA VAL A 19 -2.42 4.48 -54.77
C VAL A 19 -3.25 5.42 -53.92
N VAL A 20 -4.24 4.86 -53.24
CA VAL A 20 -4.79 5.51 -52.06
C VAL A 20 -3.70 5.37 -51.02
N THR A 21 -2.89 6.42 -50.86
CA THR A 21 -1.94 6.48 -49.76
C THR A 21 -2.76 6.57 -48.49
N ALA A 22 -3.07 5.43 -47.89
CA ALA A 22 -3.63 5.38 -46.55
C ALA A 22 -2.56 5.94 -45.60
N LEU A 23 -2.69 7.22 -45.26
CA LEU A 23 -2.03 7.78 -44.09
C LEU A 23 -2.63 7.06 -42.88
N VAL A 24 -1.99 5.95 -42.49
CA VAL A 24 -2.22 5.33 -41.19
C VAL A 24 -1.70 6.33 -40.17
N VAL A 25 -2.60 7.16 -39.65
CA VAL A 25 -2.34 7.93 -38.43
C VAL A 25 -2.26 6.88 -37.32
N ALA A 26 -1.07 6.38 -37.05
CA ALA A 26 -0.80 5.63 -35.85
C ALA A 26 -0.97 6.61 -34.68
N VAL A 27 -2.17 6.65 -34.10
CA VAL A 27 -2.36 7.27 -32.79
C VAL A 27 -1.63 6.37 -31.81
N ALA A 28 -0.34 6.65 -31.59
CA ALA A 28 0.36 6.14 -30.44
C ALA A 28 -0.36 6.72 -29.22
N VAL A 29 -1.24 5.92 -28.61
CA VAL A 29 -1.75 6.22 -27.28
C VAL A 29 -0.55 6.12 -26.37
N ALA A 30 0.15 7.24 -26.20
CA ALA A 30 1.12 7.41 -25.14
C ALA A 30 0.31 7.34 -23.85
N VAL A 31 0.14 6.12 -23.31
CA VAL A 31 -0.30 5.95 -21.92
C VAL A 31 0.69 6.78 -21.11
N PRO A 32 0.24 7.81 -20.38
CA PRO A 32 1.16 8.61 -19.59
C PRO A 32 1.82 7.65 -18.60
N SER A 33 3.10 7.35 -18.83
CA SER A 33 3.86 6.35 -18.07
C SER A 33 3.85 6.65 -16.56
N GLY A 34 3.59 7.91 -16.17
CA GLY A 34 3.44 8.34 -14.79
C GLY A 34 2.15 7.91 -14.06
N ILE A 35 1.13 7.39 -14.75
CA ILE A 35 -0.08 6.83 -14.09
C ILE A 35 0.12 5.33 -13.84
N ALA A 36 0.64 4.60 -14.84
CA ALA A 36 0.92 3.17 -14.72
C ALA A 36 1.96 2.85 -13.63
N TRP A 37 2.99 3.71 -13.47
CA TRP A 37 4.05 3.47 -12.49
C TRP A 37 3.57 3.60 -11.03
N ARG A 38 2.78 4.64 -10.72
CA ARG A 38 2.19 4.81 -9.38
C ARG A 38 1.23 3.69 -9.01
N GLU A 39 0.47 3.20 -9.97
CA GLU A 39 -0.43 2.08 -9.76
C GLU A 39 0.35 0.79 -9.48
N SER A 40 1.43 0.54 -10.22
CA SER A 40 2.30 -0.62 -9.99
C SER A 40 2.99 -0.59 -8.62
N GLN A 41 3.39 0.59 -8.14
CA GLN A 41 3.99 0.75 -6.81
C GLN A 41 2.99 0.47 -5.70
N ARG A 42 1.78 1.03 -5.77
CA ARG A 42 0.71 0.76 -4.81
C ARG A 42 0.35 -0.72 -4.78
N ALA A 43 0.24 -1.34 -5.94
CA ALA A 43 -0.03 -2.77 -6.05
C ALA A 43 1.10 -3.61 -5.40
N ALA A 44 2.37 -3.23 -5.63
CA ALA A 44 3.51 -3.91 -5.02
C ALA A 44 3.55 -3.74 -3.48
N GLU A 45 3.27 -2.54 -2.97
CA GLU A 45 3.20 -2.29 -1.52
C GLU A 45 2.04 -3.06 -0.87
N ALA A 46 0.87 -3.05 -1.50
CA ALA A 46 -0.29 -3.81 -1.02
C ALA A 46 -0.01 -5.31 -1.00
N GLN A 47 0.64 -5.83 -2.05
CA GLN A 47 1.06 -7.23 -2.12
C GLN A 47 2.05 -7.58 -1.01
N ALA A 48 3.07 -6.74 -0.78
CA ALA A 48 4.06 -6.96 0.28
C ALA A 48 3.43 -6.96 1.68
N ARG A 49 2.44 -6.10 1.94
CA ARG A 49 1.67 -6.10 3.19
C ARG A 49 0.86 -7.40 3.34
N ALA A 50 0.18 -7.82 2.28
CA ALA A 50 -0.61 -9.06 2.29
C ALA A 50 0.29 -10.30 2.49
N ASP A 51 1.45 -10.35 1.85
CA ASP A 51 2.42 -11.44 1.99
C ASP A 51 2.96 -11.53 3.43
N ARG A 52 3.23 -10.39 4.09
CA ARG A 52 3.64 -10.36 5.50
C ARG A 52 2.55 -10.86 6.44
N LEU A 53 1.31 -10.40 6.25
CA LEU A 53 0.17 -10.86 7.06
C LEU A 53 -0.10 -12.35 6.88
N THR A 54 -0.11 -12.83 5.63
CA THR A 54 -0.32 -14.27 5.34
C THR A 54 0.81 -15.12 5.90
N THR A 55 2.06 -14.66 5.83
CA THR A 55 3.21 -15.34 6.44
C THR A 55 3.07 -15.41 7.96
N ALA A 56 2.68 -14.31 8.61
CA ALA A 56 2.46 -14.28 10.06
C ALA A 56 1.32 -15.22 10.48
N LEU A 57 0.20 -15.21 9.75
CA LEU A 57 -0.95 -16.07 10.01
C LEU A 57 -0.67 -17.56 9.73
N ALA A 58 0.28 -17.87 8.85
CA ALA A 58 0.68 -19.24 8.55
C ALA A 58 1.59 -19.85 9.62
N GLN A 59 2.08 -19.06 10.59
CA GLN A 59 2.90 -19.59 11.68
C GLN A 59 2.08 -20.54 12.57
N PRO A 60 2.60 -21.73 12.92
CA PRO A 60 1.92 -22.63 13.83
C PRO A 60 1.61 -21.95 15.17
N GLY A 61 0.35 -22.01 15.59
CA GLY A 61 -0.09 -21.38 16.84
C GLY A 61 -0.29 -19.87 16.76
N ALA A 62 -0.33 -19.29 15.55
CA ALA A 62 -0.65 -17.88 15.38
C ALA A 62 -2.04 -17.55 15.97
N GLN A 63 -2.10 -16.51 16.80
CA GLN A 63 -3.32 -15.94 17.35
C GLN A 63 -3.55 -14.55 16.78
N VAL A 64 -4.81 -14.19 16.59
CA VAL A 64 -5.19 -12.84 16.14
C VAL A 64 -5.94 -12.16 17.26
N VAL A 65 -5.43 -11.02 17.70
CA VAL A 65 -6.04 -10.18 18.75
C VAL A 65 -6.34 -8.83 18.13
N SER A 66 -7.53 -8.29 18.39
CA SER A 66 -7.92 -6.96 17.90
C SER A 66 -8.57 -6.14 19.00
N ALA A 67 -8.35 -4.83 18.99
CA ALA A 67 -8.99 -3.89 19.88
C ALA A 67 -9.17 -2.53 19.22
N ASP A 68 -10.16 -1.78 19.70
CA ASP A 68 -10.35 -0.38 19.30
C ASP A 68 -9.24 0.49 19.89
N VAL A 69 -8.81 1.49 19.13
CA VAL A 69 -7.79 2.44 19.55
C VAL A 69 -8.49 3.69 20.06
N THR A 70 -8.10 4.19 21.23
CA THR A 70 -8.74 5.36 21.87
C THR A 70 -8.58 6.65 21.05
N SER A 71 -7.51 6.76 20.26
CA SER A 71 -7.29 7.85 19.30
C SER A 71 -8.15 7.74 18.03
N GLY A 72 -8.98 6.69 17.91
CA GLY A 72 -9.81 6.36 16.74
C GLY A 72 -9.26 5.16 15.96
N GLY A 73 -10.15 4.46 15.25
CA GLY A 73 -9.78 3.30 14.45
C GLY A 73 -9.58 2.02 15.27
N SER A 74 -8.79 1.09 14.74
CA SER A 74 -8.57 -0.24 15.35
C SER A 74 -7.13 -0.71 15.18
N ALA A 75 -6.69 -1.58 16.08
CA ALA A 75 -5.42 -2.28 16.01
C ALA A 75 -5.63 -3.80 16.00
N VAL A 76 -4.76 -4.50 15.29
CA VAL A 76 -4.73 -5.96 15.18
C VAL A 76 -3.30 -6.42 15.42
N ALA A 77 -3.12 -7.42 16.27
CA ALA A 77 -1.89 -8.16 16.43
C ALA A 77 -2.06 -9.59 15.91
N VAL A 78 -1.14 -10.03 15.04
CA VAL A 78 -0.91 -11.44 14.73
C VAL A 78 0.27 -11.89 15.58
N ILE A 79 0.02 -12.77 16.53
CA ILE A 79 0.95 -13.18 17.58
C ILE A 79 1.33 -14.64 17.37
N SER A 80 2.62 -14.97 17.46
CA SER A 80 3.12 -16.34 17.51
C SER A 80 3.86 -16.60 18.83
N ALA A 81 4.59 -17.71 18.94
CA ALA A 81 5.28 -18.07 20.19
C ALA A 81 6.36 -17.07 20.62
N ASP A 82 7.03 -16.42 19.66
CA ASP A 82 8.24 -15.61 19.86
C ASP A 82 8.23 -14.27 19.10
N SER A 83 7.14 -13.96 18.39
CA SER A 83 7.04 -12.74 17.59
C SER A 83 5.61 -12.25 17.48
N ALA A 84 5.46 -10.98 17.11
CA ALA A 84 4.16 -10.42 16.79
C ALA A 84 4.27 -9.36 15.68
N LEU A 85 3.23 -9.28 14.87
CA LEU A 85 3.01 -8.22 13.89
C LEU A 85 1.79 -7.41 14.32
N VAL A 86 1.98 -6.14 14.65
CA VAL A 86 0.94 -5.19 15.02
C VAL A 86 0.66 -4.28 13.84
N THR A 87 -0.61 -4.12 13.48
CA THR A 87 -1.08 -3.14 12.51
C THR A 87 -2.17 -2.30 13.14
N ALA A 88 -2.18 -1.00 12.88
CA ALA A 88 -3.32 -0.15 13.24
C ALA A 88 -3.78 0.65 12.02
N SER A 89 -5.08 0.94 11.96
CA SER A 89 -5.72 1.61 10.82
C SER A 89 -6.82 2.55 11.29
N GLY A 90 -6.92 3.70 10.63
CA GLY A 90 -7.85 4.77 11.01
C GLY A 90 -7.46 5.50 12.29
N VAL A 91 -6.22 5.37 12.73
CA VAL A 91 -5.71 6.04 13.93
C VAL A 91 -5.42 7.51 13.65
N THR A 92 -5.58 8.35 14.67
CA THR A 92 -5.16 9.75 14.56
C THR A 92 -3.64 9.84 14.42
N ASN A 93 -3.17 10.67 13.48
CA ASN A 93 -1.74 10.94 13.34
C ASN A 93 -1.22 11.67 14.60
N PRO A 94 -0.07 11.26 15.16
CA PRO A 94 0.57 12.00 16.25
C PRO A 94 0.88 13.45 15.86
N GLN A 95 1.06 14.32 16.85
CA GLN A 95 1.49 15.69 16.59
C GLN A 95 2.94 15.73 16.08
N ASP A 96 3.35 16.86 15.53
CA ASP A 96 4.75 17.05 15.10
C ASP A 96 5.73 16.75 16.25
N GLY A 97 6.76 15.95 15.96
CA GLY A 97 7.73 15.50 16.96
C GLY A 97 7.23 14.36 17.85
N GLN A 98 6.13 13.69 17.49
CA GLN A 98 5.62 12.49 18.16
C GLN A 98 5.50 11.30 17.20
N VAL A 99 5.54 10.10 17.77
CA VAL A 99 5.41 8.82 17.07
C VAL A 99 4.58 7.85 17.89
N TYR A 100 4.04 6.80 17.27
CA TYR A 100 3.56 5.66 18.05
C TYR A 100 4.75 4.81 18.49
N GLN A 101 4.72 4.33 19.73
CA GLN A 101 5.69 3.37 20.25
C GLN A 101 4.97 2.09 20.69
N LEU A 102 5.55 0.96 20.29
CA LEU A 102 5.17 -0.37 20.75
C LEU A 102 5.89 -0.70 22.05
N TRP A 103 5.13 -1.29 22.98
CA TRP A 103 5.63 -1.84 24.23
C TRP A 103 5.28 -3.31 24.30
N VAL A 104 6.25 -4.13 24.72
CA VAL A 104 5.99 -5.49 25.18
C VAL A 104 5.70 -5.43 26.67
N MET A 105 4.47 -5.74 27.05
CA MET A 105 4.02 -5.76 28.43
C MET A 105 4.31 -7.13 29.04
N ARG A 106 5.39 -7.22 29.82
CA ARG A 106 5.83 -8.46 30.47
C ARG A 106 5.61 -8.36 31.98
N ASP A 107 4.80 -9.24 32.53
CA ASP A 107 4.46 -9.26 33.97
C ASP A 107 3.97 -7.88 34.47
N GLY A 108 3.26 -7.13 33.62
CA GLY A 108 2.77 -5.78 33.90
C GLY A 108 3.81 -4.66 33.73
N VAL A 109 5.05 -4.99 33.35
CA VAL A 109 6.12 -4.00 33.09
C VAL A 109 6.20 -3.69 31.59
N PRO A 110 6.12 -2.41 31.18
CA PRO A 110 6.32 -2.01 29.79
C PRO A 110 7.80 -2.07 29.42
N LEU A 111 8.14 -2.86 28.40
CA LEU A 111 9.48 -2.88 27.81
C LEU A 111 9.46 -2.09 26.49
N PRO A 112 10.33 -1.09 26.31
CA PRO A 112 10.39 -0.34 25.06
C PRO A 112 10.81 -1.25 23.91
N ASP A 113 10.11 -1.15 22.79
CA ASP A 113 10.42 -1.91 21.57
C ASP A 113 10.60 -0.93 20.39
N ALA A 114 9.76 -1.01 19.35
CA ALA A 114 9.89 -0.20 18.16
C ALA A 114 8.99 1.04 18.16
N THR A 115 9.43 2.09 17.46
CA THR A 115 8.62 3.26 17.11
C THR A 115 8.22 3.24 15.65
N GLN A 116 7.07 3.82 15.32
CA GLN A 116 6.57 3.86 13.95
C GLN A 116 5.76 5.14 13.71
N PRO A 117 6.11 5.94 12.68
CA PRO A 117 5.26 7.01 12.22
C PRO A 117 4.02 6.44 11.52
N THR A 118 2.94 7.22 11.52
CA THR A 118 1.75 6.91 10.74
C THR A 118 1.90 7.38 9.29
N SER A 119 1.35 6.61 8.36
CA SER A 119 1.11 7.01 6.97
C SER A 119 -0.37 6.82 6.68
N ASP A 120 -1.07 7.91 6.36
CA ASP A 120 -2.52 7.93 6.11
C ASP A 120 -3.34 7.22 7.21
N GLY A 121 -3.03 7.51 8.48
CA GLY A 121 -3.71 6.91 9.64
C GLY A 121 -3.46 5.41 9.80
N THR A 122 -2.40 4.88 9.17
CA THR A 122 -2.01 3.47 9.22
C THR A 122 -0.58 3.33 9.75
N LEU A 123 -0.32 2.29 10.52
CA LEU A 123 1.02 1.89 10.96
C LEU A 123 1.14 0.37 11.01
N GLU A 124 2.35 -0.13 10.89
CA GLU A 124 2.69 -1.56 10.98
C GLU A 124 4.03 -1.70 11.73
N ILE A 125 4.08 -2.53 12.76
CA ILE A 125 5.25 -2.76 13.61
C ILE A 125 5.41 -4.27 13.82
N SER A 126 6.61 -4.81 13.60
CA SER A 126 6.95 -6.19 13.94
C SER A 126 7.87 -6.21 15.16
N THR A 127 7.65 -7.15 16.07
CA THR A 127 8.53 -7.38 17.22
C THR A 127 8.93 -8.86 17.32
N ALA A 128 10.20 -9.08 17.63
CA ALA A 128 10.75 -10.39 18.00
C ALA A 128 11.04 -10.49 19.51
N ALA A 129 10.63 -9.48 20.28
CA ALA A 129 10.81 -9.44 21.73
C ALA A 129 9.63 -10.11 22.50
N TYR A 130 8.55 -10.43 21.78
CA TYR A 130 7.36 -11.08 22.31
C TYR A 130 7.68 -12.47 22.89
N ARG A 131 7.01 -12.82 23.99
CA ARG A 131 6.98 -14.17 24.55
C ARG A 131 5.54 -14.52 24.90
N THR A 132 5.23 -15.81 24.83
CA THR A 132 3.90 -16.33 25.23
C THR A 132 3.51 -15.81 26.62
N GLY A 133 2.35 -15.17 26.71
CA GLY A 133 1.83 -14.56 27.93
C GLY A 133 2.08 -13.06 28.06
N ASP A 134 2.95 -12.48 27.24
CA ASP A 134 3.08 -11.02 27.15
C ASP A 134 1.81 -10.42 26.51
N ALA A 135 1.52 -9.17 26.85
CA ALA A 135 0.60 -8.31 26.10
C ALA A 135 1.39 -7.28 25.29
N LEU A 136 0.73 -6.63 24.33
CA LEU A 136 1.30 -5.55 23.53
C LEU A 136 0.53 -4.26 23.80
N ALA A 137 1.21 -3.11 23.82
CA ALA A 137 0.56 -1.81 23.96
C ALA A 137 1.12 -0.79 22.99
N LEU A 138 0.30 0.13 22.51
CA LEU A 138 0.76 1.31 21.78
C LEU A 138 0.51 2.56 22.60
N THR A 139 1.47 3.47 22.63
CA THR A 139 1.34 4.82 23.19
C THR A 139 1.77 5.85 22.15
N VAL A 140 1.44 7.12 22.38
CA VAL A 140 1.99 8.25 21.61
C VAL A 140 3.16 8.83 22.40
N GLU A 141 4.34 8.86 21.81
CA GLU A 141 5.59 9.19 22.48
C GLU A 141 6.36 10.26 21.70
N PRO A 142 7.32 10.96 22.31
CA PRO A 142 8.25 11.82 21.58
C PRO A 142 8.98 11.05 20.46
N GLU A 143 9.33 11.75 19.40
CA GLU A 143 10.17 11.23 18.34
C GLU A 143 11.50 10.70 18.92
N GLY A 144 11.91 9.50 18.49
CA GLY A 144 13.01 8.74 19.10
C GLY A 144 12.56 7.71 20.15
N GLY A 145 11.31 7.79 20.61
CA GLY A 145 10.73 6.90 21.61
C GLY A 145 11.12 7.28 23.04
N SER A 146 10.67 6.44 23.97
CA SER A 146 10.84 6.62 25.41
C SER A 146 11.32 5.32 26.06
N GLU A 147 12.03 5.43 27.19
CA GLU A 147 12.44 4.28 28.01
C GLU A 147 11.30 3.77 28.91
N ALA A 148 10.32 4.62 29.18
CA ALA A 148 9.07 4.28 29.86
C ALA A 148 7.93 5.10 29.22
N PRO A 149 6.67 4.59 29.23
CA PRO A 149 5.55 5.31 28.65
C PRO A 149 5.40 6.72 29.22
N THR A 150 5.28 7.72 28.35
CA THR A 150 5.01 9.11 28.76
C THR A 150 3.53 9.49 28.60
N SER A 151 2.76 8.66 27.89
CA SER A 151 1.31 8.79 27.75
C SER A 151 0.60 7.49 28.12
N GLU A 152 -0.72 7.58 28.32
CA GLU A 152 -1.55 6.39 28.51
C GLU A 152 -1.57 5.54 27.23
N PRO A 153 -1.64 4.20 27.35
CA PRO A 153 -1.82 3.34 26.20
C PRO A 153 -3.07 3.72 25.41
N VAL A 154 -2.91 3.92 24.11
CA VAL A 154 -4.05 4.13 23.20
C VAL A 154 -4.74 2.81 22.85
N VAL A 155 -4.04 1.68 23.03
CA VAL A 155 -4.58 0.34 22.90
C VAL A 155 -3.69 -0.65 23.66
N VAL A 156 -4.32 -1.70 24.19
CA VAL A 156 -3.64 -2.88 24.74
C VAL A 156 -4.22 -4.12 24.05
N LEU A 157 -3.33 -4.96 23.53
CA LEU A 157 -3.64 -6.20 22.82
C LEU A 157 -3.11 -7.37 23.65
N ALA A 158 -4.01 -8.00 24.40
CA ALA A 158 -3.69 -9.15 25.24
C ALA A 158 -4.31 -10.42 24.61
N PRO A 159 -3.50 -11.46 24.30
CA PRO A 159 -4.05 -12.76 23.96
C PRO A 159 -4.82 -13.35 25.15
N ALA A 160 -5.82 -14.19 24.85
CA ALA A 160 -6.72 -14.78 25.83
C ALA A 160 -6.07 -15.87 26.69
#